data_AF-A0A089HX51-F1
#
_entry.id   AF-A0A089HX51-F1
#
_cell.length_a   1.000
_cell.length_b   1.000
_cell.length_c   1.000
_cell.angle_alpha   90.00
_cell.angle_beta   90.00
_cell.angle_gamma   90.00
#
_symmetry.space_group_name_H-M   'P 1'
#
loop_
_entity.id
_entity.type
_entity.pdbx_description
1 polymer ?
#
loop_
_entity_poly.entity_id
_entity_poly.type
_entity_poly.pdbx_seq_one_letter_code
_entity_poly.pdbx_strand_id
1 'polypeptide(L)' 'MLREFREEELSITIESLRCELLEVAQERSLSDRTVVELSERLDSYILLAQNKMMENLRTRKSSSRHRSDGSNSRRTMN' A
#
# COMPACT_ATOMS: atom_id res chain seq x y z
N MET A 1 6.33 17.11 -2.31
CA MET A 1 7.15 16.04 -1.70
C MET A 1 6.25 15.20 -0.80
N LEU A 2 5.84 14.02 -1.25
CA LEU A 2 5.21 13.04 -0.35
C LEU A 2 6.32 12.51 0.55
N ARG A 3 6.32 12.92 1.83
CA ARG A 3 7.21 12.36 2.85
C ARG A 3 7.12 10.84 2.80
N GLU A 4 8.25 10.16 3.02
CA GLU A 4 8.28 8.72 3.28
C GLU A 4 7.52 8.42 4.57
N PHE A 5 6.20 8.38 4.51
CA PHE A 5 5.37 7.96 5.64
C PHE A 5 5.73 6.52 5.99
N ARG A 6 5.96 6.24 7.27
CA ARG A 6 6.00 4.84 7.72
C ARG A 6 4.63 4.20 7.51
N GLU A 7 4.60 2.89 7.30
CA GLU A 7 3.36 2.16 7.02
C GLU A 7 2.31 2.33 8.14
N GLU A 8 2.76 2.39 9.40
CA GLU A 8 1.91 2.71 10.56
C GLU A 8 1.36 4.13 10.52
N GLU A 9 2.19 5.15 10.24
CA GLU A 9 1.74 6.55 10.16
C GLU A 9 0.74 6.76 9.03
N LEU A 10 0.96 6.08 7.91
CA LEU A 10 0.05 6.07 6.77
C LEU A 10 -1.29 5.45 7.15
N SER A 11 -1.27 4.32 7.87
CA SER A 11 -2.47 3.65 8.35
C SER A 11 -3.26 4.53 9.33
N ILE A 12 -2.59 5.19 10.28
CA ILE A 12 -3.21 6.13 11.22
C ILE A 12 -3.85 7.31 10.47
N THR A 13 -3.15 7.85 9.47
CA THR A 13 -3.65 8.98 8.67
C THR A 13 -4.90 8.58 7.88
N ILE A 14 -4.88 7.39 7.25
CA ILE A 14 -6.04 6.83 6.54
C ILE A 14 -7.22 6.68 7.50
N GLU A 15 -7.02 6.11 8.69
CA GLU A 15 -8.12 5.91 9.64
C GLU A 15 -8.70 7.23 10.13
N SER A 16 -7.84 8.21 10.40
CA SER A 16 -8.28 9.54 10.84
C SER A 16 -9.13 10.22 9.77
N LEU A 17 -8.70 10.18 8.50
CA LEU A 17 -9.47 10.72 7.37
C LEU A 17 -10.78 9.96 7.14
N ARG A 18 -10.81 8.65 7.39
CA ARG A 18 -12.05 7.85 7.32
C ARG A 18 -13.07 8.32 8.35
N CYS A 19 -12.65 8.50 9.61
CA CYS A 19 -13.53 8.99 10.67
C CYS A 19 -14.07 10.39 10.33
N GLU A 20 -13.18 11.31 9.93
CA GLU A 20 -13.55 12.68 9.54
C GLU A 20 -14.55 12.68 8.38
N LEU A 21 -14.31 11.86 7.35
CA LEU A 21 -15.22 11.76 6.20
C LEU A 21 -16.60 11.24 6.61
N LEU A 22 -16.63 10.25 7.51
CA LEU A 22 -17.87 9.66 8.02
C LEU A 22 -18.67 10.67 8.85
N GLU A 23 -17.99 11.48 9.66
CA GLU A 23 -18.61 12.56 10.43
C GLU A 23 -19.20 13.64 9.50
N VAL A 24 -18.40 14.16 8.56
CA VAL A 24 -18.85 15.24 7.67
C VAL A 24 -19.95 14.77 6.71
N ALA A 25 -19.87 13.54 6.20
CA ALA A 25 -20.89 12.97 5.33
C ALA A 25 -22.21 12.63 6.04
N GLN A 26 -22.20 12.50 7.38
CA GLN A 26 -23.43 12.38 8.16
C GLN A 26 -24.15 13.73 8.31
N GLU A 27 -23.39 14.81 8.43
CA GLU A 27 -23.94 16.15 8.62
C GLU A 27 -24.29 16.86 7.29
N ARG A 28 -23.70 16.41 6.18
CA ARG A 28 -23.79 17.07 4.87
C ARG A 28 -24.16 16.10 3.75
N SER A 29 -24.55 16.66 2.61
CA SER A 29 -24.76 15.86 1.40
C SER A 29 -23.43 15.25 0.92
N LEU A 30 -23.48 14.06 0.33
CA LEU A 30 -22.33 13.44 -0.35
C LEU A 30 -21.82 14.27 -1.54
N SER A 31 -22.67 15.17 -2.07
CA SER A 31 -22.30 16.13 -3.11
C SER A 31 -21.69 17.42 -2.56
N ASP A 32 -21.60 17.57 -1.24
CA ASP A 32 -20.94 18.73 -0.63
C ASP A 32 -19.47 18.72 -0.99
N ARG A 33 -18.96 19.87 -1.43
CA ARG A 33 -17.58 20.02 -1.87
C ARG A 33 -16.57 19.57 -0.81
N THR A 34 -16.86 19.79 0.47
CA THR A 34 -16.01 19.37 1.59
C THR A 34 -15.91 17.86 1.66
N VAL A 35 -17.03 17.15 1.49
CA VAL A 35 -17.09 15.68 1.50
C VAL A 35 -16.30 15.12 0.31
N VAL A 36 -16.44 15.73 -0.86
CA VAL A 36 -15.71 15.32 -2.08
C VAL A 36 -14.21 15.53 -1.93
N GLU A 37 -13.76 16.73 -1.54
CA GLU A 37 -12.33 17.01 -1.36
C GLU A 37 -11.68 16.10 -0.31
N LEU A 38 -12.40 15.80 0.78
CA LEU A 38 -11.94 14.90 1.82
C LEU A 38 -11.88 13.44 1.33
N SER A 39 -12.86 13.01 0.53
CA SER A 39 -12.86 11.69 -0.12
C SER A 39 -11.69 11.53 -1.08
N GLU A 40 -11.44 12.51 -1.96
CA GLU A 40 -10.32 12.47 -2.92
C GLU A 40 -8.96 12.43 -2.21
N ARG A 41 -8.84 13.16 -1.09
CA ARG A 41 -7.65 13.12 -0.25
C ARG A 41 -7.45 11.75 0.38
N LEU A 42 -8.50 11.13 0.92
CA LEU A 42 -8.45 9.78 1.46
C LEU A 42 -8.03 8.76 0.39
N ASP A 43 -8.62 8.83 -0.80
CA ASP A 43 -8.30 7.94 -1.92
C ASP A 43 -6.81 8.02 -2.31
N SER A 44 -6.23 9.22 -2.29
CA SER A 44 -4.80 9.43 -2.56
C SER A 44 -3.91 8.67 -1.58
N TYR A 45 -4.26 8.64 -0.29
CA TYR A 45 -3.51 7.90 0.73
C TYR A 45 -3.74 6.39 0.64
N ILE A 46 -4.95 5.94 0.28
CA ILE A 46 -5.23 4.52 0.02
C ILE A 46 -4.37 4.00 -1.14
N LEU A 47 -4.32 4.76 -2.25
CA LEU A 47 -3.46 4.41 -3.40
C LEU A 47 -1.98 4.37 -3.01
N LEU A 48 -1.53 5.31 -2.18
CA LEU A 48 -0.16 5.30 -1.66
C LEU A 48 0.14 4.05 -0.83
N ALA A 49 -0.80 3.62 0.03
CA ALA A 49 -0.65 2.41 0.83
C ALA A 49 -0.60 1.14 -0.05
N GLN A 50 -1.50 1.05 -1.03
CA GLN A 50 -1.53 -0.06 -1.98
C GLN A 50 -0.24 -0.15 -2.81
N ASN A 51 0.30 0.99 -3.25
CA ASN A 51 1.57 1.03 -3.99
C ASN A 51 2.74 0.51 -3.15
N LYS A 52 2.83 0.92 -1.87
CA LYS A 52 3.86 0.43 -0.94
C LYS A 52 3.74 -1.07 -0.70
N MET A 53 2.53 -1.58 -0.52
CA MET A 53 2.28 -3.02 -0.38
C MET A 53 2.75 -3.79 -1.64
N MET A 54 2.43 -3.30 -2.84
CA MET A 54 2.87 -3.93 -4.08
C MET A 54 4.39 -3.90 -4.27
N GLU A 55 5.05 -2.81 -3.87
CA GLU A 55 6.51 -2.70 -3.89
C GLU A 55 7.16 -3.74 -2.97
N ASN A 56 6.65 -3.90 -1.75
CA ASN A 56 7.10 -4.91 -0.78
C ASN A 56 6.89 -6.36 -1.24
N LEU A 57 5.95 -6.61 -2.15
CA LEU A 57 5.74 -7.91 -2.78
C LEU A 57 6.72 -8.15 -3.94
N ARG A 58 7.01 -7.11 -4.74
CA ARG A 58 7.97 -7.17 -5.85
C ARG A 58 9.38 -7.43 -5.36
N THR A 59 9.82 -6.73 -4.31
CA THR A 59 11.14 -6.91 -3.69
C THR A 59 11.33 -8.30 -3.09
N ARG A 60 10.27 -8.94 -2.56
CA ARG A 60 10.34 -10.33 -2.10
C ARG A 60 10.47 -11.36 -3.23
N LYS A 61 9.93 -11.06 -4.42
CA LYS A 61 9.96 -11.97 -5.57
C LYS A 61 11.28 -11.94 -6.35
N SER A 62 12.07 -10.85 -6.25
CA SER A 62 13.43 -10.82 -6.80
C SER A 62 14.41 -11.65 -5.96
N SER A 63 14.26 -11.66 -4.63
CA SER A 63 15.12 -12.43 -3.72
C SER A 63 14.97 -13.95 -3.85
N SER A 64 13.81 -14.44 -4.30
CA SER A 64 13.56 -15.89 -4.47
C SER A 64 14.07 -16.47 -5.80
N ARG A 65 14.40 -15.62 -6.79
CA ARG A 65 14.96 -16.07 -8.07
C ARG A 65 16.48 -16.28 -8.06
N HIS A 66 17.17 -15.96 -6.96
CA HIS A 66 18.64 -16.07 -6.84
C HIS A 66 19.15 -17.30 -6.06
N ARG A 67 18.30 -18.30 -5.74
CA ARG A 67 18.73 -19.57 -5.12
C ARG A 67 18.37 -20.79 -5.96
N SER A 68 18.85 -20.83 -7.20
CA SER A 68 18.81 -22.04 -8.03
C SER A 68 20.02 -22.08 -8.96
N ASP A 69 21.22 -22.13 -8.38
CA ASP A 69 22.41 -22.51 -9.14
C ASP A 69 22.94 -23.86 -8.61
N GLY A 70 22.76 -24.89 -9.43
CA GLY A 70 23.85 -25.79 -9.76
C GLY A 70 24.25 -26.90 -8.78
N SER A 71 23.33 -27.68 -8.21
CA SER A 71 23.72 -29.00 -7.64
C SER A 71 23.77 -30.06 -8.73
N ASN A 72 24.91 -30.11 -9.43
CA ASN A 72 25.28 -31.09 -10.44
C ASN A 72 25.23 -32.53 -9.86
N SER A 73 24.23 -33.32 -10.25
CA SER A 73 24.12 -34.73 -9.88
C SER A 73 25.10 -35.54 -10.73
N ARG A 74 26.30 -35.77 -10.19
CA ARG A 74 27.29 -36.69 -10.74
C ARG A 74 26.71 -38.10 -10.79
N ARG A 75 26.31 -38.51 -11.99
CA ARG A 75 26.01 -39.90 -12.35
C ARG A 75 27.34 -40.61 -12.62
N THR A 76 27.90 -41.25 -11.60
CA THR A 76 29.04 -42.18 -11.77
C THR A 76 28.49 -43.54 -12.17
N MET A 77 28.64 -43.88 -13.45
CA MET A 77 28.69 -45.25 -13.95
C MET A 77 30.16 -45.56 -14.23
N ASN A 78 30.79 -46.36 -13.36
CA ASN A 78 31.63 -47.51 -13.73
C ASN A 78 32.03 -48.27 -12.48
#